data_AF-A0A8T3C557-F1
#
_entry.id   AF-A0A8T3C557-F1
#
_cell.length_a   1.000
_cell.length_b   1.000
_cell.length_c   1.000
_cell.angle_alpha   90.00
_cell.angle_beta   90.00
_cell.angle_gamma   90.00
#
_symmetry.space_group_name_H-M   'P 1'
#
loop_
_entity.id
_entity.type
_entity.pdbx_description
1 polymer ?
#
loop_
_entity_poly.entity_id
_entity_poly.type
_entity_poly.pdbx_seq_one_letter_code
_entity_poly.pdbx_strand_id
1 'polypeptide(L)'
;MAGKRHELSLAYIGVIFYKDRLWVPSIGDLRAKILHEAHYLSYTIHPRSSKMYKDLKCMFRWSRLKKDIIKFVSKCDASQLVRADP
;
A
#
# COMPACT_ATOMS: atom_id res chain seq x y z
N MET A 1 17.13 29.30 18.42
CA MET A 1 17.69 29.15 17.07
C MET A 1 17.29 27.76 16.56
N ALA A 2 16.18 27.67 15.84
CA ALA A 2 16.10 27.64 14.37
C ALA A 2 16.42 26.24 13.81
N GLY A 3 15.34 25.52 13.45
CA GLY A 3 15.39 24.23 12.76
C GLY A 3 14.02 23.65 12.38
N LYS A 4 12.94 24.44 12.35
CA LYS A 4 11.65 24.03 11.77
C LYS A 4 11.70 24.23 10.26
N ARG A 5 12.26 23.27 9.53
CA ARG A 5 12.21 23.22 8.07
C ARG A 5 12.18 21.76 7.66
N HIS A 6 10.98 21.21 7.47
CA HIS A 6 10.62 20.10 6.54
C HIS A 6 9.30 19.40 6.90
N GLU A 7 8.72 19.65 8.08
CA GLU A 7 7.48 18.98 8.50
C GLU A 7 6.19 19.61 7.91
N LEU A 8 6.25 20.88 7.50
CA LEU A 8 5.08 21.68 7.12
C LEU A 8 4.73 21.66 5.62
N SER A 9 5.58 21.12 4.73
CA SER A 9 5.33 21.21 3.28
C SER A 9 4.41 20.11 2.71
N LEU A 10 4.20 18.99 3.43
CA LEU A 10 3.30 17.89 3.01
C LEU A 10 1.84 18.08 3.42
N ALA A 11 1.52 19.05 4.27
CA ALA A 11 0.13 19.46 4.54
C ALA A 11 -0.56 20.06 3.30
N TYR A 12 0.19 20.38 2.24
CA TYR A 12 -0.27 21.10 1.06
C TYR A 12 -1.15 20.26 0.08
N ILE A 13 -1.37 18.96 0.31
CA ILE A 13 -2.25 18.14 -0.57
C ILE A 13 -3.15 17.17 0.22
N GLY A 14 -3.91 17.67 1.21
CA GLY A 14 -5.09 16.95 1.73
C GLY A 14 -4.80 15.58 2.36
N VAL A 15 -3.59 15.35 2.85
CA VAL A 15 -3.19 14.09 3.48
C VAL A 15 -3.59 14.11 4.96
N ILE A 16 -4.42 13.15 5.37
CA ILE A 16 -4.92 13.04 6.75
C ILE A 16 -4.15 11.94 7.48
N PHE A 17 -3.62 12.23 8.66
CA PHE A 17 -3.07 11.22 9.57
C PHE A 17 -4.07 10.93 10.70
N TYR A 18 -4.23 9.65 11.04
CA TYR A 18 -5.02 9.24 12.21
C TYR A 18 -4.27 8.16 12.98
N LYS A 19 -3.94 8.44 14.25
CA LYS A 19 -3.13 7.56 15.12
C LYS A 19 -1.82 7.13 14.42
N ASP A 20 -1.08 8.12 13.90
CA ASP A 20 0.22 7.96 13.24
C ASP A 20 0.20 7.13 11.94
N ARG A 21 -0.98 6.96 11.34
CA ARG A 21 -1.16 6.25 10.07
C ARG A 21 -1.74 7.16 9.03
N LEU A 22 -1.21 7.04 7.82
CA LEU A 22 -1.67 7.76 6.65
C LEU A 22 -3.06 7.26 6.25
N TRP A 23 -4.06 8.15 6.27
CA TRP A 23 -5.36 7.83 5.71
C TRP A 23 -5.31 7.97 4.19
N VAL A 24 -5.63 6.88 3.49
CA VAL A 24 -5.56 6.84 2.02
C VAL A 24 -6.99 6.94 1.45
N PRO A 25 -7.34 8.06 0.79
CA PRO A 25 -8.63 8.20 0.13
C PRO A 25 -8.81 7.18 -1.00
N SER A 26 -10.07 6.92 -1.36
CA SER A 26 -10.40 6.13 -2.54
C SER A 26 -10.45 7.02 -3.78
N ILE A 27 -9.35 7.72 -4.07
CA ILE A 27 -9.24 8.64 -5.22
C ILE A 27 -8.34 7.99 -6.28
N GLY A 28 -8.86 7.92 -7.51
CA GLY A 28 -8.14 7.37 -8.65
C GLY A 28 -7.60 5.97 -8.37
N ASP A 29 -6.33 5.75 -8.70
CA ASP A 29 -5.61 4.49 -8.57
C ASP A 29 -4.64 4.44 -7.38
N LEU A 30 -4.71 5.41 -6.47
CA LEU A 30 -3.73 5.57 -5.39
C LEU A 30 -3.55 4.31 -4.54
N ARG A 31 -4.66 3.70 -4.11
CA ARG A 31 -4.62 2.44 -3.34
C ARG A 31 -4.03 1.28 -4.14
N ALA A 32 -4.32 1.22 -5.44
CA ALA A 32 -3.79 0.18 -6.32
C ALA A 32 -2.28 0.34 -6.54
N LYS A 33 -1.78 1.56 -6.70
CA LYS A 33 -0.34 1.87 -6.78
C LYS A 33 0.40 1.47 -5.51
N ILE A 34 -0.14 1.80 -4.33
CA ILE A 34 0.44 1.38 -3.04
C ILE A 34 0.51 -0.15 -2.94
N LEU A 35 -0.56 -0.84 -3.34
CA LEU A 35 -0.59 -2.32 -3.35
C LEU A 35 0.42 -2.90 -4.34
N HIS A 36 0.55 -2.30 -5.53
CA HIS A 36 1.50 -2.73 -6.56
C HIS A 36 2.95 -2.59 -6.10
N GLU A 37 3.34 -1.43 -5.56
CA GLU A 37 4.69 -1.22 -5.03
C GLU A 37 4.98 -2.16 -3.85
N ALA A 38 4.04 -2.30 -2.92
CA ALA A 38 4.18 -3.23 -1.81
C ALA A 38 4.32 -4.67 -2.29
N HIS A 39 3.59 -5.07 -3.34
CA HIS A 39 3.67 -6.39 -3.95
C HIS A 39 4.97 -6.59 -4.75
N TYR A 40 5.45 -5.58 -5.46
CA TYR A 40 6.71 -5.66 -6.21
C TYR A 40 7.92 -5.81 -5.28
N LEU A 41 8.00 -4.97 -4.24
CA LEU A 41 8.99 -5.08 -3.16
C LEU A 41 8.85 -6.38 -2.39
N SER A 42 7.63 -6.91 -2.36
CA SER A 42 7.37 -8.21 -1.81
C SER A 42 8.09 -9.27 -2.67
N TYR A 43 7.77 -9.38 -3.95
CA TYR A 43 8.32 -10.41 -4.86
C TYR A 43 9.84 -10.53 -4.84
N THR A 44 10.57 -9.44 -4.65
CA THR A 44 12.03 -9.44 -4.58
C THR A 44 12.60 -10.22 -3.38
N ILE A 45 11.83 -10.42 -2.31
CA ILE A 45 12.26 -11.12 -1.07
C ILE A 45 11.29 -12.27 -0.70
N HIS A 46 10.30 -12.57 -1.56
CA HIS A 46 9.25 -13.58 -1.39
C HIS A 46 8.38 -13.47 -0.11
N PRO A 47 7.17 -12.88 -0.20
CA PRO A 47 6.31 -12.74 0.95
C PRO A 47 4.85 -13.07 0.63
N ARG A 48 4.30 -13.88 1.52
CA ARG A 48 2.88 -14.20 1.61
C ARG A 48 2.06 -12.92 1.85
N SER A 49 0.84 -12.85 1.36
CA SER A 49 -0.15 -11.77 1.58
C SER A 49 -0.25 -11.28 3.04
N SER A 50 0.02 -12.17 4.01
CA SER A 50 0.13 -11.87 5.43
C SER A 50 1.19 -10.81 5.78
N LYS A 51 2.33 -10.80 5.09
CA LYS A 51 3.41 -9.83 5.31
C LYS A 51 3.03 -8.47 4.73
N MET A 52 2.50 -8.43 3.52
CA MET A 52 1.96 -7.19 2.92
C MET A 52 0.93 -6.53 3.84
N TYR A 53 0.02 -7.29 4.44
CA TYR A 53 -0.96 -6.71 5.37
C TYR A 53 -0.31 -6.14 6.63
N LYS A 54 0.69 -6.82 7.21
CA LYS A 54 1.40 -6.31 8.39
C LYS A 54 2.11 -5.00 8.07
N ASP A 55 2.87 -4.98 6.98
CA ASP A 55 3.69 -3.83 6.57
C ASP A 55 2.79 -2.63 6.23
N LEU A 56 1.75 -2.85 5.41
CA LEU A 56 0.82 -1.79 5.02
C LEU A 56 -0.05 -1.30 6.18
N LYS A 57 -0.47 -2.17 7.12
CA LYS A 57 -1.29 -1.76 8.27
C LYS A 57 -0.53 -0.82 9.21
N CYS A 58 0.80 -0.90 9.27
CA CYS A 58 1.61 -0.04 10.12
C CYS A 58 1.66 1.39 9.58
N MET A 59 1.71 1.58 8.27
CA MET A 59 1.88 2.90 7.64
C MET A 59 0.57 3.51 7.14
N PHE A 60 -0.34 2.67 6.65
CA PHE A 60 -1.53 3.11 5.94
C PHE A 60 -2.81 2.66 6.63
N ARG A 61 -3.86 3.45 6.42
CA ARG A 61 -5.22 3.14 6.84
C ARG A 61 -6.20 3.53 5.75
N TRP A 62 -7.04 2.58 5.35
CA TRP A 62 -8.23 2.87 4.54
C TRP A 62 -9.31 1.81 4.74
N SER A 63 -10.53 2.14 4.31
CA SER A 63 -11.66 1.22 4.38
C SER A 63 -11.40 -0.04 3.56
N ARG A 64 -11.53 -1.22 4.17
CA ARG A 64 -11.36 -2.53 3.51
C ARG A 64 -9.92 -2.90 3.10
N LEU A 65 -8.88 -2.28 3.67
CA LEU A 65 -7.45 -2.61 3.42
C LEU A 65 -7.17 -4.12 3.27
N LYS A 66 -7.58 -4.95 4.23
CA LYS A 66 -7.36 -6.41 4.18
C LYS A 66 -8.04 -7.07 2.97
N LYS A 67 -9.27 -6.66 2.63
CA LYS A 67 -10.02 -7.21 1.49
C LYS A 67 -9.37 -6.80 0.17
N ASP A 68 -8.87 -5.56 0.08
CA ASP A 68 -8.21 -5.05 -1.11
C ASP A 68 -6.89 -5.78 -1.37
N ILE A 69 -6.10 -6.08 -0.32
CA ILE A 69 -4.88 -6.89 -0.43
C ILE A 69 -5.20 -8.30 -0.92
N ILE A 70 -6.19 -8.98 -0.33
CA ILE A 70 -6.58 -10.33 -0.76
C ILE A 70 -6.97 -10.35 -2.24
N LYS A 71 -7.81 -9.39 -2.66
CA LYS A 71 -8.25 -9.26 -4.05
C LYS A 71 -7.12 -8.92 -5.02
N PHE A 72 -6.14 -8.13 -4.57
CA PHE A 72 -4.99 -7.77 -5.39
C PHE A 72 -4.08 -8.98 -5.61
N VAL A 73 -3.68 -9.66 -4.53
CA VAL A 73 -2.82 -10.84 -4.59
C VAL A 73 -3.47 -11.96 -5.40
N SER A 74 -4.77 -12.23 -5.22
CA SER A 74 -5.47 -13.26 -6.00
C SER A 74 -5.46 -13.00 -7.50
N LYS A 75 -5.49 -11.73 -7.92
CA LYS A 75 -5.39 -11.36 -9.35
C LYS A 75 -3.98 -11.53 -9.88
N CYS A 76 -2.97 -11.19 -9.10
CA CYS A 76 -1.58 -11.42 -9.47
C CYS A 76 -1.27 -12.91 -9.62
N ASP A 77 -1.71 -13.73 -8.65
CA ASP A 77 -1.53 -15.18 -8.67
C ASP A 77 -2.22 -15.80 -9.91
N ALA A 78 -3.47 -15.43 -10.19
CA ALA A 78 -4.18 -15.88 -11.38
C ALA A 78 -3.48 -15.45 -12.69
N SER A 79 -2.95 -14.23 -12.74
CA SER A 79 -2.22 -13.73 -13.92
C SER A 79 -0.87 -14.41 -14.12
N GLN A 80 -0.24 -14.89 -13.05
CA GLN A 80 1.02 -15.62 -13.11
C GLN A 80 0.82 -17.08 -13.53
N LEU A 81 -0.28 -17.72 -13.09
CA LEU A 81 -0.62 -19.07 -13.50
C LEU A 81 -0.91 -19.18 -15.01
N VAL A 82 -1.63 -18.21 -15.59
CA VAL A 82 -1.92 -18.19 -17.04
C VAL A 82 -0.66 -17.95 -17.91
N ARG A 83 0.42 -17.41 -17.32
CA ARG A 83 1.72 -17.24 -18.02
C ARG A 83 2.66 -18.43 -17.82
N ALA A 84 2.31 -19.38 -16.96
CA ALA A 84 3.15 -20.51 -16.56
C ALA A 84 2.74 -21.84 -17.22
N ASP A 85 1.73 -21.85 -18.09
CA ASP A 85 1.39 -23.01 -18.92
C ASP A 85 2.22 -22.99 -20.24
N PRO A 86 3.06 -24.01 -20.51
CA PRO A 86 3.68 -24.25 -21.81
C PRO A 86 2.69 -24.72 -22.89
#